data_AF-A0A2U9Q0R7-F1
#
_entry.id   AF-A0A2U9Q0R7-F1
#
_cell.length_a   1.000
_cell.length_b   1.000
_cell.length_c   1.000
_cell.angle_alpha   90.00
_cell.angle_beta   90.00
_cell.angle_gamma   90.00
#
_symmetry.space_group_name_H-M   'P 1'
#
loop_
_entity.id
_entity.type
_entity.pdbx_description
1 polymer ?
#
loop_
_entity_poly.entity_id
_entity_poly.type
_entity_poly.pdbx_seq_one_letter_code
_entity_poly.pdbx_strand_id
1 'polypeptide(L)'
;MSDPLDISRLRLRRRIRINATPTELYAAVADVGAMAAWSPELVWARYDDGEGPTAGSWFTGRNRGPKGEWETRSVITRAQPPEVFEWTVIVDGASIGQWTYSFQADGDATVVEVAWQVNNWIPVLGDTDDKLEQLKVHTAEMMETTLAAMADALAASNCPGAEGVSTLDDKVVAITGASSGIGAATARRLAAAGAAVVLGARRTEQLDALAAEIRSEGGRADAVTVDVTRSEDVQRLVDTAVEGWGRLDVLVSSAGIGPISTMSAGRRTDWDAMIDVNVRGVLHGIHAALPVFEQQGRGHFVTIVSTAGLQISPTMAVYAATKNAVRTLLEGLRTESTDGTVKTTAISPGYVRTEFSDSITDPGVRAQIRQGMELAIDPDAVARAVEFVIDQPWEVEIGELTIRPTVQG
;
A
#
# COMPACT_ATOMS: atom_id res chain seq x y z
N MET A 1 32.78 -35.99 -33.76
CA MET A 1 31.33 -35.82 -33.93
C MET A 1 30.73 -36.01 -32.56
N SER A 2 30.51 -34.91 -31.84
CA SER A 2 29.70 -34.92 -30.62
C SER A 2 28.31 -35.43 -30.99
N ASP A 3 27.77 -36.29 -30.13
CA ASP A 3 26.37 -36.74 -30.21
C ASP A 3 25.48 -35.48 -30.31
N PRO A 4 24.56 -35.36 -31.28
CA PRO A 4 23.62 -34.24 -31.29
C PRO A 4 22.87 -34.29 -29.97
N LEU A 5 23.06 -33.26 -29.13
CA LEU A 5 22.46 -33.13 -27.82
C LEU A 5 20.97 -33.50 -27.91
N ASP A 6 20.52 -34.55 -27.21
CA ASP A 6 19.11 -34.96 -27.14
C ASP A 6 18.32 -33.95 -26.29
N ILE A 7 18.11 -32.78 -26.88
CA ILE A 7 17.42 -31.62 -26.32
C ILE A 7 15.91 -31.79 -26.24
N SER A 8 15.34 -32.89 -26.76
CA SER A 8 13.94 -33.27 -26.54
C SER A 8 13.61 -33.42 -25.04
N ARG A 9 14.65 -33.47 -24.19
CA ARG A 9 14.59 -33.59 -22.74
C ARG A 9 14.80 -32.26 -22.00
N LEU A 10 15.01 -31.14 -22.69
CA LEU A 10 15.20 -29.85 -22.03
C LEU A 10 13.87 -29.38 -21.44
N ARG A 11 13.74 -29.54 -20.12
CA ARG A 11 12.58 -29.12 -19.36
C ARG A 11 13.01 -28.19 -18.24
N LEU A 12 12.55 -26.95 -18.30
CA LEU A 12 12.69 -25.96 -17.24
C LEU A 12 11.46 -26.00 -16.36
N ARG A 13 11.65 -25.84 -15.05
CA ARG A 13 10.57 -25.80 -14.07
C ARG A 13 10.84 -24.74 -13.01
N ARG A 14 9.78 -24.06 -12.60
CA ARG A 14 9.77 -23.11 -11.49
C ARG A 14 8.52 -23.31 -10.65
N ARG A 15 8.65 -23.02 -9.36
CA ARG A 15 7.58 -23.12 -8.38
C ARG A 15 7.52 -21.86 -7.56
N ILE A 16 6.31 -21.36 -7.36
CA ILE A 16 6.03 -20.23 -6.48
C ILE A 16 4.75 -20.52 -5.69
N ARG A 17 4.67 -19.97 -4.48
CA ARG A 17 3.46 -20.02 -3.64
C ARG A 17 2.70 -18.70 -3.83
N ILE A 18 1.42 -18.78 -4.18
CA ILE A 18 0.54 -17.62 -4.43
C ILE A 18 -0.69 -17.74 -3.52
N ASN A 19 -1.09 -16.65 -2.88
CA ASN A 19 -2.26 -16.58 -2.00
C ASN A 19 -3.57 -16.47 -2.81
N ALA A 20 -3.90 -17.54 -3.53
CA ALA A 20 -5.15 -17.71 -4.25
C ALA A 20 -5.52 -19.20 -4.32
N THR A 21 -6.78 -19.52 -4.55
CA THR A 21 -7.23 -20.90 -4.70
C THR A 21 -6.77 -21.50 -6.04
N PRO A 22 -6.62 -22.83 -6.15
CA PRO A 22 -6.28 -23.46 -7.42
C PRO A 22 -7.25 -23.11 -8.56
N THR A 23 -8.53 -22.93 -8.23
CA THR A 23 -9.58 -22.59 -9.21
C THR A 23 -9.40 -21.20 -9.81
N GLU A 24 -9.06 -20.20 -8.98
CA GLU A 24 -8.83 -18.82 -9.44
C GLU A 24 -7.59 -18.73 -10.32
N LEU A 25 -6.52 -19.40 -9.92
CA LEU A 25 -5.27 -19.44 -10.68
C LEU A 25 -5.44 -20.18 -12.01
N TYR A 26 -6.18 -21.30 -12.00
CA TYR A 26 -6.54 -21.99 -13.23
C TYR A 26 -7.32 -21.06 -14.17
N ALA A 27 -8.33 -20.35 -13.65
CA ALA A 27 -9.16 -19.48 -14.46
C ALA A 27 -8.35 -18.36 -15.14
N ALA A 28 -7.40 -17.75 -14.43
CA ALA A 28 -6.54 -16.70 -15.00
C ALA A 28 -5.57 -17.22 -16.07
N VAL A 29 -5.00 -18.42 -15.89
CA VAL A 29 -4.14 -19.05 -16.91
C VAL A 29 -4.96 -19.51 -18.12
N ALA A 30 -6.20 -19.93 -17.87
CA ALA A 30 -7.13 -20.38 -18.92
C ALA A 30 -7.76 -19.21 -19.70
N ASP A 31 -7.70 -17.96 -19.22
CA ASP A 31 -8.11 -16.79 -19.98
C ASP A 31 -6.97 -16.28 -20.87
N VAL A 32 -6.88 -16.81 -22.09
CA VAL A 32 -5.82 -16.42 -23.04
C VAL A 32 -5.84 -14.93 -23.39
N GLY A 33 -7.00 -14.26 -23.30
CA GLY A 33 -7.11 -12.83 -23.54
C GLY A 33 -6.44 -12.00 -22.43
N ALA A 34 -6.53 -12.49 -21.20
CA ALA A 34 -5.90 -11.88 -20.03
C ALA A 34 -4.40 -12.19 -19.92
N MET A 35 -3.87 -13.19 -20.63
CA MET A 35 -2.44 -13.56 -20.56
C MET A 35 -1.49 -12.41 -20.86
N ALA A 36 -1.88 -11.49 -21.75
CA ALA A 36 -1.07 -10.32 -22.09
C ALA A 36 -0.88 -9.34 -20.92
N ALA A 37 -1.72 -9.42 -19.88
CA ALA A 37 -1.57 -8.60 -18.68
C ALA A 37 -0.37 -9.03 -17.82
N TRP A 38 0.08 -10.28 -17.94
CA TRP A 38 1.13 -10.85 -17.09
C TRP A 38 2.26 -11.56 -17.84
N SER A 39 2.13 -11.79 -19.15
CA SER A 39 3.22 -12.30 -19.97
C SER A 39 3.97 -11.12 -20.60
N PRO A 40 5.23 -10.84 -20.21
CA PRO A 40 5.96 -9.62 -20.57
C PRO A 40 6.21 -9.47 -22.08
N GLU A 41 6.25 -10.59 -22.81
CA GLU A 41 6.48 -10.59 -24.26
C GLU A 41 5.18 -10.66 -25.07
N LEU A 42 4.04 -10.97 -24.45
CA LEU A 42 2.76 -11.15 -25.14
C LEU A 42 1.99 -9.82 -25.18
N VAL A 43 1.77 -9.30 -26.38
CA VAL A 43 1.02 -8.05 -26.60
C VAL A 43 -0.49 -8.29 -26.52
N TRP A 44 -0.97 -9.38 -27.11
CA TRP A 44 -2.35 -9.86 -27.01
C TRP A 44 -2.41 -11.33 -27.38
N ALA A 45 -3.41 -12.05 -26.88
CA ALA A 45 -3.81 -13.35 -27.39
C ALA A 45 -5.34 -13.47 -27.42
N ARG A 46 -5.85 -14.36 -28.28
CA ARG A 46 -7.29 -14.64 -28.40
C ARG A 46 -7.52 -16.05 -28.91
N TYR A 47 -8.62 -16.66 -28.47
CA TYR A 47 -9.11 -17.89 -29.08
C TYR A 47 -9.46 -17.68 -30.55
N ASP A 48 -9.07 -18.62 -31.40
CA ASP A 48 -9.33 -18.54 -32.85
C ASP A 48 -10.82 -18.71 -33.14
N ASP A 49 -11.47 -19.67 -32.47
CA ASP A 49 -12.85 -20.10 -32.77
C ASP A 49 -13.84 -19.79 -31.63
N GLY A 50 -13.37 -19.16 -30.53
CA GLY A 50 -14.22 -18.78 -29.39
C GLY A 50 -14.65 -19.93 -28.47
N GLU A 51 -14.18 -21.16 -28.69
CA GLU A 51 -14.57 -22.36 -27.90
C GLU A 51 -14.01 -22.40 -26.46
N GLY A 52 -13.23 -21.40 -26.04
CA GLY A 52 -12.71 -21.30 -24.68
C GLY A 52 -11.63 -22.35 -24.35
N PRO A 53 -11.24 -22.50 -23.08
CA PRO A 53 -10.10 -23.31 -22.67
C PRO A 53 -10.42 -24.81 -22.67
N THR A 54 -10.73 -25.40 -23.83
CA THR A 54 -10.90 -26.86 -23.96
C THR A 54 -9.71 -27.48 -24.68
N ALA A 55 -9.42 -28.74 -24.36
CA ALA A 55 -8.39 -29.48 -25.08
C ALA A 55 -8.75 -29.59 -26.57
N GLY A 56 -7.83 -29.20 -27.44
CA GLY A 56 -8.03 -29.10 -28.88
C GLY A 56 -8.35 -27.69 -29.39
N SER A 57 -8.72 -26.75 -28.50
CA SER A 57 -8.94 -25.35 -28.89
C SER A 57 -7.63 -24.65 -29.24
N TRP A 58 -7.73 -23.75 -30.21
CA TRP A 58 -6.61 -22.97 -30.72
C TRP A 58 -6.69 -21.51 -30.27
N PHE A 59 -5.54 -20.91 -30.03
CA PHE A 59 -5.42 -19.47 -29.81
C PHE A 59 -4.21 -18.90 -30.53
N THR A 60 -4.35 -17.66 -30.99
CA THR A 60 -3.29 -16.89 -31.64
C THR A 60 -2.85 -15.78 -30.70
N GLY A 61 -1.54 -15.54 -30.64
CA GLY A 61 -0.95 -14.46 -29.86
C GLY A 61 0.09 -13.67 -30.65
N ARG A 62 0.18 -12.36 -30.40
CA ARG A 62 1.23 -11.48 -30.93
C ARG A 62 2.22 -11.18 -29.82
N ASN A 63 3.50 -11.43 -30.11
CA ASN A 63 4.58 -11.24 -29.16
C ASN A 63 5.48 -10.09 -29.63
N ARG A 64 6.19 -9.45 -28.69
CA ARG A 64 7.16 -8.39 -28.93
C ARG A 64 8.46 -8.70 -28.22
N GLY A 65 9.57 -8.58 -28.95
CA GLY A 65 10.91 -8.77 -28.41
C GLY A 65 11.97 -7.94 -29.14
N PRO A 66 13.26 -8.17 -28.85
CA PRO A 66 14.36 -7.32 -29.33
C PRO A 66 14.50 -7.24 -30.85
N LYS A 67 13.99 -8.24 -31.58
CA LYS A 67 14.06 -8.33 -33.05
C LYS A 67 12.77 -7.87 -33.76
N GLY A 68 11.80 -7.35 -33.02
CA GLY A 68 10.49 -6.94 -33.52
C GLY A 68 9.35 -7.79 -32.98
N GLU A 69 8.24 -7.79 -33.69
CA GLU A 69 7.02 -8.51 -33.31
C GLU A 69 6.80 -9.72 -34.20
N TRP A 70 6.27 -10.80 -33.62
CA TRP A 70 5.93 -12.02 -34.34
C TRP A 70 4.64 -12.63 -33.79
N GLU A 71 3.98 -13.45 -34.60
CA GLU A 71 2.78 -14.17 -34.20
C GLU A 71 3.11 -15.63 -33.88
N THR A 72 2.45 -16.14 -32.84
CA THR A 72 2.49 -17.55 -32.46
C THR A 72 1.07 -18.10 -32.51
N ARG A 73 0.94 -19.35 -32.94
CA ARG A 73 -0.31 -20.10 -32.82
C ARG A 73 -0.13 -21.22 -31.82
N SER A 74 -1.09 -21.42 -30.94
CA SER A 74 -1.00 -22.39 -29.86
C SER A 74 -2.22 -23.29 -29.84
N VAL A 75 -2.02 -24.55 -29.46
CA VAL A 75 -3.09 -25.53 -29.25
C VAL A 75 -3.09 -26.00 -27.80
N ILE A 76 -4.25 -25.95 -27.16
CA ILE A 76 -4.42 -26.46 -25.79
C ILE A 76 -4.38 -27.98 -25.85
N THR A 77 -3.40 -28.58 -25.19
CA THR A 77 -3.22 -30.04 -25.17
C THR A 77 -3.91 -30.66 -23.97
N ARG A 78 -4.04 -29.93 -22.86
CA ARG A 78 -4.70 -30.41 -21.64
C ARG A 78 -5.30 -29.23 -20.88
N ALA A 79 -6.57 -29.37 -20.52
CA ALA A 79 -7.31 -28.41 -19.70
C ALA A 79 -8.12 -29.19 -18.67
N GLN A 80 -7.60 -29.34 -17.45
CA GLN A 80 -8.26 -30.06 -16.36
C GLN A 80 -8.33 -29.15 -15.12
N PRO A 81 -9.41 -28.39 -14.94
CA PRO A 81 -9.58 -27.52 -13.78
C PRO A 81 -9.80 -28.32 -12.49
N PRO A 82 -9.26 -27.86 -11.34
CA PRO A 82 -8.33 -26.76 -11.18
C PRO A 82 -6.85 -27.20 -11.25
N GLU A 83 -6.57 -28.41 -11.70
CA GLU A 83 -5.29 -29.10 -11.48
C GLU A 83 -4.17 -28.66 -12.45
N VAL A 84 -4.51 -28.45 -13.73
CA VAL A 84 -3.48 -28.32 -14.77
C VAL A 84 -3.97 -27.71 -16.08
N PHE A 85 -3.15 -26.82 -16.64
CA PHE A 85 -3.38 -26.24 -17.95
C PHE A 85 -2.11 -26.33 -18.81
N GLU A 86 -2.23 -26.89 -20.01
CA GLU A 86 -1.10 -27.15 -20.92
C GLU A 86 -1.46 -26.77 -22.35
N TRP A 87 -0.48 -26.18 -23.02
CA TRP A 87 -0.58 -25.88 -24.45
C TRP A 87 0.77 -26.01 -25.14
N THR A 88 0.70 -26.28 -26.44
CA THR A 88 1.86 -26.35 -27.32
C THR A 88 1.90 -25.12 -28.21
N VAL A 89 3.06 -24.48 -28.27
CA VAL A 89 3.33 -23.32 -29.13
C VAL A 89 3.83 -23.79 -30.49
N ILE A 90 3.26 -23.24 -31.56
CA ILE A 90 3.55 -23.55 -32.96
C ILE A 90 3.95 -22.26 -33.69
N VAL A 91 5.07 -22.33 -34.41
CA VAL A 91 5.59 -21.27 -35.26
C VAL A 91 5.92 -21.89 -36.62
N ASP A 92 5.46 -21.28 -37.71
CA ASP A 92 5.67 -21.76 -39.09
C ASP A 92 5.34 -23.24 -39.30
N GLY A 93 4.29 -23.73 -38.62
CA GLY A 93 3.82 -25.12 -38.71
C GLY A 93 4.62 -26.13 -37.89
N ALA A 94 5.64 -25.71 -37.15
CA ALA A 94 6.44 -26.56 -36.27
C ALA A 94 6.12 -26.28 -34.79
N SER A 95 5.96 -27.36 -33.99
CA SER A 95 5.87 -27.24 -32.54
C SER A 95 7.24 -26.87 -31.97
N ILE A 96 7.34 -25.72 -31.30
CA ILE A 96 8.60 -25.24 -30.74
C ILE A 96 8.76 -25.58 -29.25
N GLY A 97 7.65 -25.71 -28.52
CA GLY A 97 7.65 -26.19 -27.15
C GLY A 97 6.28 -26.21 -26.50
N GLN A 98 6.24 -26.65 -25.26
CA GLN A 98 5.03 -26.86 -24.47
C GLN A 98 5.14 -26.18 -23.11
N TRP A 99 4.11 -25.43 -22.76
CA TRP A 99 3.91 -24.88 -21.43
C TRP A 99 3.02 -25.80 -20.59
N THR A 100 3.31 -25.87 -19.30
CA THR A 100 2.50 -26.58 -18.32
C THR A 100 2.42 -25.76 -17.05
N TYR A 101 1.19 -25.50 -16.60
CA TYR A 101 0.89 -24.92 -15.31
C TYR A 101 0.21 -26.00 -14.48
N SER A 102 0.75 -26.32 -13.30
CA SER A 102 0.17 -27.27 -12.36
C SER A 102 -0.09 -26.58 -11.03
N PHE A 103 -1.26 -26.81 -10.46
CA PHE A 103 -1.73 -26.11 -9.27
C PHE A 103 -1.94 -27.10 -8.13
N GLN A 104 -1.30 -26.84 -6.99
CA GLN A 104 -1.40 -27.68 -5.80
C GLN A 104 -1.81 -26.83 -4.60
N ALA A 105 -2.93 -27.16 -3.97
CA ALA A 105 -3.39 -26.48 -2.76
C ALA A 105 -2.38 -26.63 -1.60
N ASP A 106 -2.20 -25.56 -0.83
CA ASP A 106 -1.28 -25.46 0.30
C ASP A 106 -1.84 -24.48 1.36
N GLY A 107 -2.79 -24.95 2.16
CA GLY A 107 -3.56 -24.10 3.08
C GLY A 107 -4.47 -23.15 2.32
N ASP A 108 -4.43 -21.86 2.68
CA ASP A 108 -5.16 -20.78 1.99
C ASP A 108 -4.42 -20.27 0.72
N ALA A 109 -3.32 -20.93 0.34
CA ALA A 109 -2.52 -20.59 -0.83
C ALA A 109 -2.44 -21.78 -1.80
N THR A 110 -1.86 -21.54 -2.97
CA THR A 110 -1.57 -22.55 -3.98
C THR A 110 -0.11 -22.49 -4.38
N VAL A 111 0.54 -23.65 -4.43
CA VAL A 111 1.83 -23.82 -5.08
C VAL A 111 1.59 -24.01 -6.58
N VAL A 112 2.06 -23.08 -7.38
CA VAL A 112 2.02 -23.15 -8.85
C VAL A 112 3.36 -23.64 -9.36
N GLU A 113 3.38 -24.75 -10.09
CA GLU A 113 4.52 -25.18 -10.89
C GLU A 113 4.30 -24.76 -12.35
N VAL A 114 5.22 -23.96 -12.88
CA VAL A 114 5.29 -23.66 -14.31
C VAL A 114 6.44 -24.44 -14.91
N ALA A 115 6.19 -25.14 -16.00
CA ALA A 115 7.18 -25.86 -16.76
C ALA A 115 7.15 -25.44 -18.24
N TRP A 116 8.34 -25.36 -18.83
CA TRP A 116 8.54 -25.23 -20.26
C TRP A 116 9.37 -26.40 -20.77
N GLN A 117 8.88 -27.07 -21.81
CA GLN A 117 9.58 -28.15 -22.50
C GLN A 117 9.83 -27.75 -23.96
N VAL A 118 11.08 -27.83 -24.41
CA VAL A 118 11.42 -27.54 -25.81
C VAL A 118 11.14 -28.75 -26.68
N ASN A 119 10.38 -28.56 -27.76
CA ASN A 119 10.01 -29.63 -28.70
C ASN A 119 10.86 -29.57 -29.98
N ASN A 120 11.03 -28.36 -30.56
CA ASN A 120 11.87 -28.14 -31.74
C ASN A 120 12.49 -26.74 -31.73
N TRP A 121 13.80 -26.67 -31.94
CA TRP A 121 14.60 -25.44 -31.83
C TRP A 121 15.00 -24.84 -33.18
N ILE A 122 14.88 -25.63 -34.26
CA ILE A 122 15.37 -25.28 -35.62
C ILE A 122 14.73 -23.99 -36.17
N PRO A 123 13.44 -23.68 -35.95
CA PRO A 123 12.85 -22.43 -36.44
C PRO A 123 13.28 -21.18 -35.66
N VAL A 124 13.70 -21.32 -34.39
CA VAL A 124 13.82 -20.19 -33.45
C VAL A 124 15.24 -19.63 -33.38
N LEU A 125 16.28 -20.48 -33.49
CA LEU A 125 17.64 -20.07 -33.14
C LEU A 125 18.70 -20.32 -34.22
N GLY A 126 18.53 -21.29 -35.12
CA GLY A 126 19.62 -21.78 -35.97
C GLY A 126 20.83 -22.29 -35.16
N ASP A 127 21.81 -22.92 -35.81
CA ASP A 127 22.84 -23.78 -35.16
C ASP A 127 23.63 -23.17 -33.97
N THR A 128 24.16 -24.06 -33.12
CA THR A 128 25.19 -23.98 -32.04
C THR A 128 24.76 -23.88 -30.55
N ASP A 129 25.46 -24.67 -29.72
CA ASP A 129 25.29 -24.89 -28.27
C ASP A 129 25.28 -23.61 -27.41
N ASP A 130 25.99 -22.55 -27.82
CA ASP A 130 25.98 -21.25 -27.13
C ASP A 130 24.58 -20.62 -27.10
N LYS A 131 23.78 -20.86 -28.14
CA LYS A 131 22.39 -20.39 -28.20
C LYS A 131 21.48 -21.19 -27.28
N LEU A 132 21.83 -22.44 -26.95
CA LEU A 132 21.06 -23.26 -26.03
C LEU A 132 21.20 -22.75 -24.59
N GLU A 133 22.41 -22.41 -24.16
CA GLU A 133 22.62 -21.79 -22.84
C GLU A 133 21.95 -20.42 -22.74
N GLN A 134 22.04 -19.59 -23.79
CA GLN A 134 21.32 -18.31 -23.85
C GLN A 134 19.80 -18.52 -23.82
N LEU A 135 19.28 -19.52 -24.52
CA LEU A 135 17.85 -19.87 -24.48
C LEU A 135 17.43 -20.31 -23.08
N LYS A 136 18.23 -21.14 -22.40
CA LYS A 136 17.94 -21.57 -21.02
C LYS A 136 17.85 -20.39 -20.08
N VAL A 137 18.83 -19.49 -20.12
CA VAL A 137 18.86 -18.28 -19.28
C VAL A 137 17.67 -17.39 -19.57
N HIS A 138 17.46 -17.04 -20.85
CA HIS A 138 16.35 -16.18 -21.25
C HIS A 138 14.98 -16.79 -20.92
N THR A 139 14.81 -18.10 -21.12
CA THR A 139 13.56 -18.78 -20.76
C THR A 139 13.36 -18.82 -19.24
N ALA A 140 14.41 -19.04 -18.46
CA ALA A 140 14.32 -18.99 -17.00
C ALA A 140 13.93 -17.59 -16.52
N GLU A 141 14.55 -16.54 -17.04
CA GLU A 141 14.20 -15.14 -16.73
C GLU A 141 12.76 -14.81 -17.13
N MET A 142 12.32 -15.26 -18.30
CA MET A 142 10.94 -15.12 -18.76
C MET A 142 9.97 -15.86 -17.83
N MET A 143 10.29 -17.08 -17.39
CA MET A 143 9.45 -17.84 -16.45
C MET A 143 9.33 -17.14 -15.10
N GLU A 144 10.43 -16.61 -14.55
CA GLU A 144 10.40 -15.83 -13.30
C GLU A 144 9.55 -14.57 -13.45
N THR A 145 9.76 -13.82 -14.54
CA THR A 145 9.02 -12.57 -14.82
C THR A 145 7.53 -12.85 -15.01
N THR A 146 7.19 -13.92 -15.74
CA THR A 146 5.81 -14.35 -15.98
C THR A 146 5.14 -14.78 -14.68
N LEU A 147 5.84 -15.53 -13.81
CA LEU A 147 5.31 -15.95 -12.52
C LEU A 147 5.07 -14.77 -11.57
N ALA A 148 6.00 -13.82 -11.51
CA ALA A 148 5.86 -12.60 -10.71
C ALA A 148 4.68 -11.76 -11.21
N ALA A 149 4.64 -11.45 -12.51
CA ALA A 149 3.57 -10.66 -13.10
C ALA A 149 2.20 -11.36 -13.03
N MET A 150 2.16 -12.69 -13.09
CA MET A 150 0.93 -13.47 -12.90
C MET A 150 0.43 -13.38 -11.46
N ALA A 151 1.32 -13.45 -10.47
CA ALA A 151 0.96 -13.21 -9.08
C ALA A 151 0.40 -11.79 -8.87
N ASP A 152 1.03 -10.78 -9.49
CA ASP A 152 0.58 -9.39 -9.44
C ASP A 152 -0.79 -9.19 -10.11
N ALA A 153 -0.99 -9.76 -11.31
CA ALA A 153 -2.24 -9.64 -12.06
C ALA A 153 -3.42 -10.35 -11.35
N LEU A 154 -3.16 -11.50 -10.73
CA LEU A 154 -4.18 -12.25 -9.98
C LEU A 154 -4.56 -11.56 -8.67
N ALA A 155 -3.60 -10.93 -8.00
CA ALA A 155 -3.89 -10.03 -6.88
C ALA A 155 -4.81 -8.87 -7.30
N ALA A 156 -4.68 -8.37 -8.54
CA ALA A 156 -5.51 -7.29 -9.07
C ALA A 156 -6.92 -7.74 -9.55
N SER A 157 -7.11 -8.99 -9.97
CA SER A 157 -8.37 -9.47 -10.57
C SER A 157 -9.45 -9.94 -9.57
N ASN A 158 -9.08 -10.22 -8.32
CA ASN A 158 -9.99 -10.75 -7.29
C ASN A 158 -10.76 -9.68 -6.48
N CYS A 159 -10.79 -8.43 -6.94
CA CYS A 159 -11.47 -7.34 -6.24
C CYS A 159 -12.73 -6.85 -7.00
N PRO A 160 -13.94 -6.99 -6.42
CA PRO A 160 -15.06 -6.11 -6.75
C PRO A 160 -14.78 -4.73 -6.13
N GLY A 161 -14.24 -3.83 -6.95
CA GLY A 161 -13.87 -2.47 -6.57
C GLY A 161 -12.37 -2.35 -6.30
N ALA A 162 -11.71 -1.43 -7.01
CA ALA A 162 -10.27 -1.24 -6.93
C ALA A 162 -9.75 -1.05 -5.49
N GLU A 163 -8.99 -2.01 -4.98
CA GLU A 163 -8.04 -1.83 -3.88
C GLU A 163 -6.73 -2.52 -4.30
N GLY A 164 -5.63 -1.77 -4.29
CA GLY A 164 -4.31 -2.28 -4.61
C GLY A 164 -3.84 -3.31 -3.58
N VAL A 165 -2.74 -3.98 -3.86
CA VAL A 165 -1.94 -4.59 -2.79
C VAL A 165 -1.64 -3.47 -1.80
N SER A 166 -2.37 -3.46 -0.68
CA SER A 166 -2.15 -2.53 0.41
C SER A 166 -0.70 -2.66 0.81
N THR A 167 0.11 -1.64 0.54
CA THR A 167 1.49 -1.58 1.03
C THR A 167 1.51 -1.46 2.56
N LEU A 168 0.34 -1.33 3.20
CA LEU A 168 0.13 -1.22 4.64
C LEU A 168 0.21 -2.56 5.35
N ASP A 169 0.07 -3.68 4.64
CA ASP A 169 0.36 -5.01 5.19
C ASP A 169 1.77 -5.00 5.80
N ASP A 170 1.85 -5.41 7.06
CA ASP A 170 3.08 -5.43 7.86
C ASP A 170 3.75 -4.08 8.16
N LYS A 171 3.16 -2.93 7.76
CA LYS A 171 3.65 -1.62 8.25
C LYS A 171 3.38 -1.47 9.75
N VAL A 172 4.29 -0.78 10.44
CA VAL A 172 4.13 -0.38 11.85
C VAL A 172 3.88 1.11 11.93
N VAL A 173 2.73 1.50 12.48
CA VAL A 173 2.26 2.88 12.53
C VAL A 173 2.02 3.32 13.97
N ALA A 174 2.79 4.30 14.45
CA ALA A 174 2.53 4.95 15.73
C ALA A 174 1.57 6.14 15.52
N ILE A 175 0.53 6.26 16.35
CA ILE A 175 -0.52 7.28 16.21
C ILE A 175 -0.69 8.03 17.52
N THR A 176 -0.41 9.34 17.54
CA THR A 176 -0.76 10.20 18.68
C THR A 176 -2.20 10.71 18.54
N GLY A 177 -2.89 10.92 19.66
CA GLY A 177 -4.29 11.35 19.66
C GLY A 177 -5.28 10.23 19.32
N ALA A 178 -4.86 8.96 19.44
CA ALA A 178 -5.63 7.79 19.01
C ALA A 178 -6.92 7.53 19.82
N SER A 179 -7.08 8.14 21.00
CA SER A 179 -8.26 7.89 21.87
C SER A 179 -9.61 8.35 21.31
N SER A 180 -9.66 9.20 20.28
CA SER A 180 -10.93 9.69 19.71
C SER A 180 -10.77 10.28 18.30
N GLY A 181 -11.88 10.60 17.66
CA GLY A 181 -11.91 11.45 16.46
C GLY A 181 -11.07 10.88 15.30
N ILE A 182 -10.30 11.76 14.66
CA ILE A 182 -9.47 11.39 13.49
C ILE A 182 -8.46 10.30 13.85
N GLY A 183 -7.74 10.43 14.98
CA GLY A 183 -6.75 9.43 15.39
C GLY A 183 -7.35 8.03 15.59
N ALA A 184 -8.53 7.94 16.22
CA ALA A 184 -9.22 6.67 16.42
C ALA A 184 -9.73 6.07 15.09
N ALA A 185 -10.24 6.90 14.18
CA ALA A 185 -10.69 6.45 12.86
C ALA A 185 -9.51 5.96 12.01
N THR A 186 -8.38 6.69 12.04
CA THR A 186 -7.13 6.28 11.40
C THR A 186 -6.63 4.96 11.94
N ALA A 187 -6.63 4.76 13.27
CA ALA A 187 -6.20 3.51 13.89
C ALA A 187 -7.01 2.30 13.41
N ARG A 188 -8.35 2.39 13.45
CA ARG A 188 -9.23 1.31 12.94
C ARG A 188 -8.94 1.00 11.49
N ARG A 189 -8.87 2.04 10.67
CA ARG A 189 -8.71 1.90 9.22
C ARG A 189 -7.38 1.25 8.85
N LEU A 190 -6.28 1.76 9.40
CA LEU A 190 -4.94 1.22 9.12
C LEU A 190 -4.80 -0.22 9.64
N ALA A 191 -5.38 -0.54 10.80
CA ALA A 191 -5.36 -1.91 11.31
C ALA A 191 -6.21 -2.88 10.45
N ALA A 192 -7.38 -2.43 9.97
CA ALA A 192 -8.20 -3.19 9.04
C ALA A 192 -7.51 -3.41 7.68
N ALA A 193 -6.68 -2.46 7.26
CA ALA A 193 -5.82 -2.55 6.07
C ALA A 193 -4.51 -3.33 6.29
N GLY A 194 -4.37 -3.98 7.46
CA GLY A 194 -3.29 -4.92 7.75
C GLY A 194 -2.10 -4.36 8.52
N ALA A 195 -2.06 -3.07 8.88
CA ALA A 195 -0.96 -2.48 9.64
C ALA A 195 -0.99 -2.86 11.14
N ALA A 196 0.17 -2.90 11.79
CA ALA A 196 0.27 -2.85 13.24
C ALA A 196 0.20 -1.40 13.71
N VAL A 197 -0.73 -1.10 14.62
CA VAL A 197 -0.92 0.25 15.13
C VAL A 197 -0.51 0.37 16.60
N VAL A 198 0.33 1.35 16.93
CA VAL A 198 0.69 1.68 18.30
C VAL A 198 -0.02 2.98 18.69
N LEU A 199 -0.96 2.87 19.61
CA LEU A 199 -1.95 3.90 19.93
C LEU A 199 -1.49 4.73 21.14
N GLY A 200 -1.21 6.02 20.90
CA GLY A 200 -0.77 6.97 21.92
C GLY A 200 -1.80 8.05 22.23
N ALA A 201 -2.22 8.18 23.49
CA ALA A 201 -3.00 9.30 24.01
C ALA A 201 -3.02 9.34 25.54
N ARG A 202 -3.60 10.39 26.13
CA ARG A 202 -3.70 10.55 27.60
C ARG A 202 -4.78 9.68 28.25
N ARG A 203 -5.84 9.34 27.51
CA ARG A 203 -7.02 8.63 28.03
C ARG A 203 -6.83 7.12 27.89
N THR A 204 -6.16 6.51 28.86
CA THR A 204 -5.79 5.08 28.85
C THR A 204 -6.99 4.16 28.62
N GLU A 205 -8.10 4.37 29.32
CA GLU A 205 -9.30 3.52 29.19
C GLU A 205 -9.85 3.48 27.75
N GLN A 206 -9.83 4.62 27.04
CA GLN A 206 -10.29 4.70 25.65
C GLN A 206 -9.31 4.03 24.68
N LEU A 207 -8.01 4.12 24.95
CA LEU A 207 -6.99 3.45 24.15
C LEU A 207 -7.07 1.93 24.31
N ASP A 208 -7.19 1.45 25.55
CA ASP A 208 -7.28 0.03 25.83
C ASP A 208 -8.54 -0.58 25.20
N ALA A 209 -9.66 0.13 25.27
CA ALA A 209 -10.90 -0.25 24.60
C ALA A 209 -10.71 -0.32 23.07
N LEU A 210 -10.09 0.68 22.46
CA LEU A 210 -9.83 0.72 21.01
C LEU A 210 -8.86 -0.38 20.57
N ALA A 211 -7.79 -0.63 21.33
CA ALA A 211 -6.84 -1.71 21.04
C ALA A 211 -7.52 -3.09 21.16
N ALA A 212 -8.37 -3.28 22.16
CA ALA A 212 -9.15 -4.51 22.32
C ALA A 212 -10.16 -4.71 21.17
N GLU A 213 -10.84 -3.64 20.75
CA GLU A 213 -11.73 -3.62 19.58
C GLU A 213 -10.98 -4.09 18.32
N ILE A 214 -9.86 -3.41 17.99
CA ILE A 214 -9.04 -3.73 16.81
C ILE A 214 -8.56 -5.19 16.84
N ARG A 215 -8.07 -5.67 17.99
CA ARG A 215 -7.61 -7.07 18.12
C ARG A 215 -8.76 -8.07 17.98
N SER A 216 -9.96 -7.73 18.46
CA SER A 216 -11.14 -8.60 18.33
C SER A 216 -11.60 -8.76 16.88
N GLU A 217 -11.28 -7.79 16.04
CA GLU A 217 -11.53 -7.80 14.59
C GLU A 217 -10.38 -8.46 13.80
N GLY A 218 -9.35 -8.98 14.48
CA GLY A 218 -8.20 -9.65 13.86
C GLY A 218 -7.02 -8.70 13.53
N GLY A 219 -7.15 -7.41 13.83
CA GLY A 219 -6.08 -6.43 13.65
C GLY A 219 -4.98 -6.50 14.71
N ARG A 220 -3.90 -5.77 14.48
CA ARG A 220 -2.72 -5.71 15.36
C ARG A 220 -2.62 -4.34 16.01
N ALA A 221 -2.72 -4.29 17.34
CA ALA A 221 -2.67 -3.02 18.07
C ALA A 221 -1.99 -3.14 19.43
N ASP A 222 -1.27 -2.10 19.82
CA ASP A 222 -0.77 -1.85 21.18
C ASP A 222 -1.19 -0.46 21.67
N ALA A 223 -1.34 -0.31 22.98
CA ALA A 223 -1.75 0.96 23.59
C ALA A 223 -0.68 1.47 24.54
N VAL A 224 -0.36 2.76 24.43
CA VAL A 224 0.61 3.45 25.28
C VAL A 224 -0.02 4.74 25.78
N THR A 225 0.03 4.98 27.09
CA THR A 225 -0.38 6.28 27.63
C THR A 225 0.68 7.32 27.28
N VAL A 226 0.27 8.35 26.54
CA VAL A 226 1.14 9.39 25.98
C VAL A 226 0.53 10.77 26.18
N ASP A 227 1.25 11.65 26.88
CA ASP A 227 1.08 13.09 26.77
C ASP A 227 2.15 13.67 25.83
N VAL A 228 1.75 14.16 24.66
CA VAL A 228 2.68 14.68 23.65
C VAL A 228 3.47 15.91 24.12
N THR A 229 3.03 16.59 25.18
CA THR A 229 3.79 17.70 25.79
C THR A 229 5.04 17.22 26.54
N ARG A 230 5.16 15.91 26.77
CA ARG A 230 6.28 15.24 27.45
C ARG A 230 7.10 14.43 26.45
N SER A 231 8.35 14.81 26.21
CA SER A 231 9.21 14.15 25.22
C SER A 231 9.41 12.66 25.53
N GLU A 232 9.52 12.29 26.81
CA GLU A 232 9.72 10.91 27.26
C GLU A 232 8.52 10.00 26.95
N ASP A 233 7.31 10.57 26.91
CA ASP A 233 6.10 9.82 26.58
C ASP A 233 6.03 9.51 25.09
N VAL A 234 6.43 10.46 24.25
CA VAL A 234 6.49 10.28 22.79
C VAL A 234 7.63 9.32 22.41
N GLN A 235 8.77 9.39 23.10
CA GLN A 235 9.85 8.41 22.93
C GLN A 235 9.36 7.00 23.25
N ARG A 236 8.67 6.81 24.39
CA ARG A 236 8.12 5.51 24.77
C ARG A 236 7.12 4.96 23.74
N LEU A 237 6.36 5.81 23.05
CA LEU A 237 5.48 5.38 21.97
C LEU A 237 6.27 4.79 20.79
N VAL A 238 7.36 5.47 20.39
CA VAL A 238 8.26 5.00 19.33
C VAL A 238 8.98 3.72 19.76
N ASP A 239 9.52 3.68 20.98
CA ASP A 239 10.20 2.51 21.53
C ASP A 239 9.26 1.31 21.57
N THR A 240 8.00 1.49 21.97
CA THR A 240 7.00 0.40 21.97
C THR A 240 6.79 -0.17 20.56
N ALA A 241 6.79 0.69 19.53
CA ALA A 241 6.70 0.23 18.14
C ALA A 241 7.93 -0.59 17.73
N VAL A 242 9.14 -0.09 18.02
CA VAL A 242 10.39 -0.74 17.65
C VAL A 242 10.61 -2.04 18.44
N GLU A 243 10.34 -2.05 19.74
CA GLU A 243 10.51 -3.23 20.60
C GLU A 243 9.44 -4.29 20.33
N GLY A 244 8.18 -3.89 20.12
CA GLY A 244 7.06 -4.80 19.89
C GLY A 244 7.02 -5.37 18.48
N TRP A 245 7.44 -4.58 17.48
CA TRP A 245 7.22 -4.90 16.06
C TRP A 245 8.49 -4.82 15.22
N GLY A 246 9.64 -4.51 15.82
CA GLY A 246 10.97 -4.53 15.19
C GLY A 246 11.31 -3.31 14.32
N ARG A 247 10.36 -2.40 14.10
CA ARG A 247 10.50 -1.22 13.23
C ARG A 247 9.44 -0.16 13.53
N LEU A 248 9.63 1.03 12.98
CA LEU A 248 8.57 2.04 12.83
C LEU A 248 8.56 2.54 11.38
N ASP A 249 7.41 2.52 10.72
CA ASP A 249 7.29 2.97 9.32
C ASP A 249 6.67 4.34 9.19
N VAL A 250 5.68 4.63 10.05
CA VAL A 250 4.93 5.87 9.99
C VAL A 250 4.68 6.40 11.39
N LEU A 251 4.90 7.70 11.59
CA LEU A 251 4.40 8.42 12.75
C LEU A 251 3.27 9.35 12.33
N VAL A 252 2.05 9.03 12.78
CA VAL A 252 0.86 9.86 12.58
C VAL A 252 0.67 10.80 13.78
N SER A 253 0.93 12.09 13.57
CA SER A 253 0.68 13.13 14.56
C SER A 253 -0.75 13.67 14.43
N SER A 254 -1.70 13.07 15.15
CA SER A 254 -3.11 13.48 15.17
C SER A 254 -3.52 14.22 16.45
N ALA A 255 -2.71 14.13 17.52
CA ALA A 255 -2.96 14.88 18.75
C ALA A 255 -2.98 16.40 18.47
N GLY A 256 -4.03 17.07 18.92
CA GLY A 256 -4.19 18.50 18.76
C GLY A 256 -5.35 19.06 19.57
N ILE A 257 -5.24 20.34 19.95
CA ILE A 257 -6.30 21.07 20.65
C ILE A 257 -6.51 22.44 20.00
N GLY A 258 -7.69 23.03 20.23
CA GLY A 258 -8.00 24.38 19.82
C GLY A 258 -8.88 25.08 20.84
N PRO A 259 -8.35 25.52 22.00
CA PRO A 259 -9.00 26.50 22.86
C PRO A 259 -9.07 27.88 22.15
N ILE A 260 -9.93 27.96 21.14
CA ILE A 260 -10.06 29.08 20.22
C ILE A 260 -10.72 30.27 20.93
N SER A 261 -10.13 31.45 20.80
CA SER A 261 -10.66 32.71 21.31
C SER A 261 -10.16 33.89 20.47
N THR A 262 -10.81 35.05 20.58
CA THR A 262 -10.20 36.29 20.05
C THR A 262 -8.86 36.55 20.76
N MET A 263 -7.91 37.18 20.06
CA MET A 263 -6.64 37.59 20.70
C MET A 263 -6.88 38.60 21.83
N SER A 264 -7.89 39.46 21.69
CA SER A 264 -8.29 40.43 22.71
C SER A 264 -8.81 39.79 24.00
N ALA A 265 -9.24 38.52 23.96
CA ALA A 265 -9.61 37.78 25.17
C ALA A 265 -8.40 37.46 26.07
N GLY A 266 -7.17 37.57 25.55
CA GLY A 266 -5.94 37.52 26.36
C GLY A 266 -5.69 36.20 27.09
N ARG A 267 -6.28 35.09 26.62
CA ARG A 267 -6.21 33.74 27.23
C ARG A 267 -4.87 33.07 26.99
N ARG A 268 -3.81 33.58 27.62
CA ARG A 268 -2.43 33.10 27.42
C ARG A 268 -2.24 31.61 27.72
N THR A 269 -2.87 31.08 28.76
CA THR A 269 -2.81 29.64 29.09
C THR A 269 -3.32 28.76 27.95
N ASP A 270 -4.32 29.23 27.23
CA ASP A 270 -4.89 28.53 26.08
C ASP A 270 -3.93 28.59 24.87
N TRP A 271 -3.19 29.71 24.74
CA TRP A 271 -2.16 29.86 23.72
C TRP A 271 -0.96 28.96 23.98
N ASP A 272 -0.47 28.93 25.22
CA ASP A 272 0.63 28.07 25.65
C ASP A 272 0.26 26.59 25.43
N ALA A 273 -0.95 26.19 25.83
CA ALA A 273 -1.45 24.84 25.60
C ALA A 273 -1.52 24.48 24.10
N MET A 274 -1.96 25.39 23.23
CA MET A 274 -1.94 25.16 21.77
C MET A 274 -0.52 24.99 21.24
N ILE A 275 0.44 25.80 21.71
CA ILE A 275 1.84 25.69 21.29
C ILE A 275 2.45 24.37 21.76
N ASP A 276 2.24 24.01 23.02
CA ASP A 276 2.82 22.81 23.63
C ASP A 276 2.26 21.53 23.00
N VAL A 277 0.96 21.46 22.72
CA VAL A 277 0.37 20.28 22.07
C VAL A 277 0.62 20.28 20.56
N ASN A 278 0.22 21.36 19.86
CA ASN A 278 0.14 21.34 18.41
C ASN A 278 1.50 21.52 17.73
N VAL A 279 2.47 22.19 18.38
CA VAL A 279 3.80 22.47 17.79
C VAL A 279 4.87 21.65 18.49
N ARG A 280 5.02 21.82 19.82
CA ARG A 280 6.07 21.13 20.59
C ARG A 280 5.86 19.61 20.58
N GLY A 281 4.61 19.14 20.70
CA GLY A 281 4.29 17.72 20.59
C GLY A 281 4.69 17.11 19.25
N VAL A 282 4.53 17.83 18.13
CA VAL A 282 4.99 17.38 16.81
C VAL A 282 6.52 17.32 16.75
N LEU A 283 7.21 18.33 17.31
CA LEU A 283 8.68 18.33 17.40
C LEU A 283 9.21 17.16 18.24
N HIS A 284 8.54 16.80 19.35
CA HIS A 284 8.88 15.61 20.12
C HIS A 284 8.72 14.33 19.30
N GLY A 285 7.66 14.24 18.47
CA GLY A 285 7.45 13.14 17.54
C GLY A 285 8.56 13.01 16.51
N ILE A 286 8.94 14.13 15.88
CA ILE A 286 10.06 14.17 14.93
C ILE A 286 11.35 13.74 15.63
N HIS A 287 11.65 14.30 16.81
CA HIS A 287 12.84 13.97 17.57
C HIS A 287 12.94 12.47 17.91
N ALA A 288 11.83 11.84 18.30
CA ALA A 288 11.81 10.43 18.69
C ALA A 288 11.92 9.48 17.49
N ALA A 289 11.22 9.76 16.38
CA ALA A 289 11.14 8.84 15.25
C ALA A 289 12.23 9.04 14.18
N LEU A 290 12.77 10.26 14.03
CA LEU A 290 13.75 10.56 12.99
C LEU A 290 15.01 9.67 13.08
N PRO A 291 15.63 9.43 14.26
CA PRO A 291 16.78 8.54 14.34
C PRO A 291 16.47 7.09 13.92
N VAL A 292 15.24 6.62 14.20
CA VAL A 292 14.78 5.29 13.76
C VAL A 292 14.66 5.25 12.24
N PHE A 293 14.07 6.29 11.64
CA PHE A 293 13.92 6.38 10.18
C PHE A 293 15.26 6.48 9.46
N GLU A 294 16.19 7.27 9.99
CA GLU A 294 17.57 7.38 9.49
C GLU A 294 18.30 6.03 9.56
N GLN A 295 18.20 5.32 10.68
CA GLN A 295 18.84 4.01 10.83
C GLN A 295 18.26 2.95 9.89
N GLN A 296 16.95 2.99 9.65
CA GLN A 296 16.26 2.05 8.75
C GLN A 296 16.39 2.43 7.26
N GLY A 297 16.81 3.66 6.96
CA GLY A 297 16.84 4.21 5.60
C GLY A 297 15.45 4.51 5.01
N ARG A 298 14.39 4.51 5.83
CA ARG A 298 13.02 4.89 5.43
C ARG A 298 12.13 5.24 6.62
N GLY A 299 11.27 6.24 6.45
CA GLY A 299 10.11 6.48 7.32
C GLY A 299 9.26 7.70 6.94
N HIS A 300 8.00 7.73 7.39
CA HIS A 300 7.02 8.72 6.95
C HIS A 300 6.39 9.47 8.13
N PHE A 301 6.52 10.79 8.14
CA PHE A 301 5.76 11.66 9.05
C PHE A 301 4.45 12.09 8.41
N VAL A 302 3.31 11.73 9.00
CA VAL A 302 1.99 12.20 8.59
C VAL A 302 1.40 13.05 9.71
N THR A 303 1.05 14.30 9.45
CA THR A 303 0.55 15.20 10.50
C THR A 303 -0.81 15.77 10.14
N ILE A 304 -1.75 15.71 11.08
CA ILE A 304 -3.07 16.32 10.93
C ILE A 304 -2.97 17.81 11.29
N VAL A 305 -3.01 18.63 10.25
CA VAL A 305 -3.00 20.09 10.31
C VAL A 305 -4.44 20.59 10.40
N SER A 306 -4.88 21.45 9.48
CA SER A 306 -6.22 22.05 9.40
C SER A 306 -6.25 23.06 8.25
N THR A 307 -7.42 23.24 7.64
CA THR A 307 -7.66 24.38 6.73
C THR A 307 -7.52 25.74 7.41
N ALA A 308 -7.58 25.83 8.74
CA ALA A 308 -7.25 27.05 9.48
C ALA A 308 -5.80 27.51 9.25
N GLY A 309 -4.90 26.59 8.87
CA GLY A 309 -3.54 26.90 8.44
C GLY A 309 -3.46 27.52 7.03
N LEU A 310 -4.53 27.44 6.23
CA LEU A 310 -4.60 27.95 4.86
C LEU A 310 -5.45 29.21 4.76
N GLN A 311 -6.53 29.27 5.54
CA GLN A 311 -7.49 30.36 5.56
C GLN A 311 -7.77 30.74 7.01
N ILE A 312 -7.35 31.96 7.38
CA ILE A 312 -7.44 32.44 8.75
C ILE A 312 -8.76 33.19 8.93
N SER A 313 -9.63 32.68 9.81
CA SER A 313 -10.88 33.32 10.19
C SER A 313 -10.75 34.07 11.52
N PRO A 314 -11.65 35.02 11.83
CA PRO A 314 -11.72 35.62 13.17
C PRO A 314 -11.73 34.55 14.26
N THR A 315 -11.14 34.85 15.42
CA THR A 315 -10.91 33.94 16.57
C THR A 315 -9.84 32.86 16.37
N MET A 316 -9.46 32.53 15.13
CA MET A 316 -8.54 31.41 14.86
C MET A 316 -7.05 31.77 14.88
N ALA A 317 -6.67 33.02 15.15
CA ALA A 317 -5.30 33.51 14.92
C ALA A 317 -4.20 32.62 15.52
N VAL A 318 -4.30 32.28 16.82
CA VAL A 318 -3.27 31.46 17.49
C VAL A 318 -3.34 30.01 17.01
N TYR A 319 -4.53 29.44 16.89
CA TYR A 319 -4.70 28.08 16.36
C TYR A 319 -4.13 27.95 14.93
N ALA A 320 -4.50 28.86 14.04
CA ALA A 320 -3.98 28.97 12.68
C ALA A 320 -2.46 29.16 12.63
N ALA A 321 -1.89 29.95 13.55
CA ALA A 321 -0.45 30.11 13.68
C ALA A 321 0.22 28.78 14.04
N THR A 322 -0.31 28.01 15.00
CA THR A 322 0.26 26.68 15.32
C THR A 322 0.20 25.72 14.13
N LYS A 323 -0.89 25.74 13.37
CA LYS A 323 -1.07 24.89 12.18
C LYS A 323 -0.15 25.31 11.02
N ASN A 324 0.09 26.61 10.83
CA ASN A 324 1.11 27.09 9.89
C ASN A 324 2.53 26.72 10.34
N ALA A 325 2.85 26.87 11.63
CA ALA A 325 4.16 26.50 12.16
C ALA A 325 4.47 25.03 11.86
N VAL A 326 3.51 24.12 12.09
CA VAL A 326 3.67 22.70 11.76
C VAL A 326 3.90 22.47 10.25
N ARG A 327 3.14 23.13 9.37
CA ARG A 327 3.38 23.03 7.91
C ARG A 327 4.81 23.46 7.54
N THR A 328 5.28 24.56 8.11
CA THR A 328 6.64 25.05 7.91
C THR A 328 7.69 24.08 8.45
N LEU A 329 7.47 23.48 9.62
CA LEU A 329 8.39 22.50 10.20
C LEU A 329 8.52 21.25 9.33
N LEU A 330 7.41 20.74 8.80
CA LEU A 330 7.41 19.58 7.90
C LEU A 330 8.11 19.90 6.58
N GLU A 331 7.85 21.07 5.99
CA GLU A 331 8.56 21.50 4.78
C GLU A 331 10.07 21.64 5.03
N GLY A 332 10.47 22.18 6.19
CA GLY A 332 11.88 22.24 6.60
C GLY A 332 12.52 20.85 6.64
N LEU A 333 11.91 19.91 7.36
CA LEU A 333 12.38 18.52 7.45
C LEU A 333 12.46 17.85 6.08
N ARG A 334 11.45 18.04 5.22
CA ARG A 334 11.43 17.54 3.85
C ARG A 334 12.62 18.05 3.03
N THR A 335 12.95 19.35 3.15
CA THR A 335 14.08 19.94 2.43
C THR A 335 15.45 19.47 2.94
N GLU A 336 15.53 19.03 4.19
CA GLU A 336 16.74 18.42 4.78
C GLU A 336 16.91 16.96 4.31
N SER A 337 15.81 16.22 4.13
CA SER A 337 15.80 14.83 3.66
C SER A 337 15.94 14.70 2.13
N THR A 338 17.14 14.93 1.62
CA THR A 338 17.45 14.90 0.16
C THR A 338 17.79 13.53 -0.41
N ASP A 339 18.00 12.53 0.45
CA ASP A 339 18.39 11.16 0.09
C ASP A 339 17.20 10.21 -0.09
N GLY A 340 15.97 10.69 0.15
CA GLY A 340 14.75 9.90 0.07
C GLY A 340 14.48 9.03 1.31
N THR A 341 15.20 9.25 2.42
CA THR A 341 15.02 8.51 3.67
C THR A 341 13.72 8.88 4.38
N VAL A 342 13.33 10.16 4.39
CA VAL A 342 12.12 10.61 5.08
C VAL A 342 11.12 11.19 4.10
N LYS A 343 9.86 10.77 4.26
CA LYS A 343 8.70 11.45 3.68
C LYS A 343 8.02 12.33 4.72
N THR A 344 7.44 13.44 4.27
CA THR A 344 6.54 14.24 5.11
C THR A 344 5.22 14.51 4.40
N THR A 345 4.11 14.46 5.15
CA THR A 345 2.77 14.79 4.66
C THR A 345 1.99 15.59 5.69
N ALA A 346 1.48 16.74 5.25
CA ALA A 346 0.49 17.53 5.98
C ALA A 346 -0.92 17.25 5.44
N ILE A 347 -1.83 16.80 6.30
CA ILE A 347 -3.25 16.68 5.94
C ILE A 347 -3.99 17.86 6.56
N SER A 348 -4.75 18.60 5.76
CA SER A 348 -5.46 19.82 6.16
C SER A 348 -6.98 19.64 6.07
N PRO A 349 -7.63 19.06 7.11
CA PRO A 349 -9.08 18.91 7.16
C PRO A 349 -9.82 20.23 7.42
N GLY A 350 -11.02 20.34 6.86
CA GLY A 350 -12.06 21.28 7.24
C GLY A 350 -12.81 20.84 8.49
N TYR A 351 -14.14 21.02 8.51
CA TYR A 351 -14.97 20.57 9.63
C TYR A 351 -15.09 19.05 9.67
N VAL A 352 -14.70 18.44 10.80
CA VAL A 352 -14.75 16.99 11.03
C VAL A 352 -15.47 16.71 12.35
N ARG A 353 -16.44 15.80 12.33
CA ARG A 353 -17.33 15.49 13.46
C ARG A 353 -16.57 14.74 14.55
N THR A 354 -16.00 15.49 15.49
CA THR A 354 -15.11 15.03 16.56
C THR A 354 -15.36 15.79 17.87
N GLU A 355 -14.70 15.36 18.94
CA GLU A 355 -14.66 16.05 20.25
C GLU A 355 -13.80 17.34 20.24
N PHE A 356 -13.25 17.78 19.10
CA PHE A 356 -12.36 18.94 19.02
C PHE A 356 -12.95 20.20 19.68
N SER A 357 -14.26 20.42 19.50
CA SER A 357 -14.97 21.58 20.06
C SER A 357 -14.97 21.62 21.59
N ASP A 358 -14.73 20.50 22.26
CA ASP A 358 -14.72 20.40 23.72
C ASP A 358 -13.45 20.99 24.33
N SER A 359 -12.39 21.14 23.52
CA SER A 359 -11.20 21.90 23.93
C SER A 359 -11.40 23.42 23.91
N ILE A 360 -12.51 23.93 23.35
CA ILE A 360 -12.80 25.36 23.29
C ILE A 360 -13.28 25.85 24.66
N THR A 361 -12.46 26.70 25.29
CA THR A 361 -12.68 27.23 26.64
C THR A 361 -13.51 28.52 26.65
N ASP A 362 -13.68 29.19 25.51
CA ASP A 362 -14.59 30.32 25.35
C ASP A 362 -16.01 29.83 24.99
N PRO A 363 -17.02 30.04 25.85
CA PRO A 363 -18.35 29.48 25.63
C PRO A 363 -19.04 30.00 24.36
N GLY A 364 -18.82 31.27 24.00
CA GLY A 364 -19.43 31.89 22.83
C GLY A 364 -18.84 31.33 21.54
N VAL A 365 -17.50 31.26 21.49
CA VAL A 365 -16.80 30.64 20.34
C VAL A 365 -17.13 29.16 20.24
N ARG A 366 -17.20 28.43 21.37
CA ARG A 366 -17.56 27.01 21.37
C ARG A 366 -18.95 26.78 20.79
N ALA A 367 -19.94 27.59 21.16
CA ALA A 367 -21.28 27.49 20.61
C ALA A 367 -21.29 27.74 19.09
N GLN A 368 -20.58 28.77 18.63
CA GLN A 368 -20.45 29.09 17.21
C GLN A 368 -19.78 27.95 16.42
N ILE A 369 -18.68 27.40 16.91
CA ILE A 369 -17.98 26.29 16.25
C ILE A 369 -18.84 25.03 16.23
N ARG A 370 -19.58 24.72 17.31
CA ARG A 370 -20.52 23.58 17.35
C ARG A 370 -21.63 23.72 16.32
N GLN A 371 -22.14 24.92 16.08
CA GLN A 371 -23.10 25.14 15.00
C GLN A 371 -22.49 24.85 13.62
N GLY A 372 -21.24 25.24 13.38
CA GLY A 372 -20.51 24.91 12.15
C GLY A 372 -20.28 23.40 11.96
N MET A 373 -20.26 22.61 13.04
CA MET A 373 -20.09 21.15 12.97
C MET A 373 -21.28 20.40 12.36
N GLU A 374 -22.42 21.07 12.11
CA GLU A 374 -23.52 20.49 11.33
C GLU A 374 -23.09 20.11 9.90
N LEU A 375 -22.10 20.83 9.35
CA LEU A 375 -21.53 20.58 8.03
C LEU A 375 -20.38 19.55 8.06
N ALA A 376 -20.02 19.03 9.23
CA ALA A 376 -18.80 18.28 9.41
C ALA A 376 -18.85 16.90 8.74
N ILE A 377 -17.77 16.55 8.02
CA ILE A 377 -17.59 15.20 7.49
C ILE A 377 -17.25 14.22 8.60
N ASP A 378 -17.42 12.93 8.30
CA ASP A 378 -17.03 11.85 9.20
C ASP A 378 -15.49 11.79 9.37
N PRO A 379 -14.97 11.50 10.57
CA PRO A 379 -13.53 11.25 10.77
C PRO A 379 -12.93 10.21 9.83
N ASP A 380 -13.71 9.20 9.39
CA ASP A 380 -13.24 8.21 8.42
C ASP A 380 -12.83 8.85 7.08
N ALA A 381 -13.42 9.98 6.69
CA ALA A 381 -13.01 10.69 5.48
C ALA A 381 -11.56 11.21 5.55
N VAL A 382 -11.09 11.58 6.76
CA VAL A 382 -9.68 11.95 6.97
C VAL A 382 -8.83 10.69 7.14
N ALA A 383 -9.35 9.62 7.75
CA ALA A 383 -8.65 8.34 7.83
C ALA A 383 -8.33 7.76 6.45
N ARG A 384 -9.27 7.82 5.49
CA ARG A 384 -9.05 7.47 4.07
C ARG A 384 -7.91 8.24 3.44
N ALA A 385 -7.77 9.49 3.81
CA ALA A 385 -6.70 10.35 3.33
C ALA A 385 -5.34 9.92 3.88
N VAL A 386 -5.29 9.60 5.17
CA VAL A 386 -4.09 9.10 5.84
C VAL A 386 -3.65 7.78 5.21
N GLU A 387 -4.57 6.85 5.05
CA GLU A 387 -4.34 5.58 4.36
C GLU A 387 -3.78 5.80 2.96
N PHE A 388 -4.47 6.61 2.14
CA PHE A 388 -4.06 6.92 0.78
C PHE A 388 -2.62 7.45 0.68
N VAL A 389 -2.22 8.39 1.55
CA VAL A 389 -0.86 8.97 1.49
C VAL A 389 0.22 8.00 1.98
N ILE A 390 -0.10 7.12 2.94
CA ILE A 390 0.83 6.09 3.42
C ILE A 390 0.99 4.98 2.38
N ASP A 391 -0.07 4.68 1.63
CA ASP A 391 -0.11 3.58 0.68
C ASP A 391 0.60 3.87 -0.66
N GLN A 392 1.08 5.10 -0.85
CA GLN A 392 1.80 5.44 -2.07
C GLN A 392 3.15 4.70 -2.19
N PRO A 393 3.59 4.34 -3.42
CA PRO A 393 4.93 3.84 -3.67
C PRO A 393 6.01 4.72 -3.02
N TRP A 394 7.14 4.13 -2.61
CA TRP A 394 8.13 4.84 -1.80
C TRP A 394 8.74 6.06 -2.51
N GLU A 395 8.82 6.05 -3.83
CA GLU A 395 9.29 7.16 -4.66
C GLU A 395 8.29 8.33 -4.79
N VAL A 396 7.04 8.14 -4.36
CA VAL A 396 5.98 9.15 -4.44
C VAL A 396 5.77 9.82 -3.09
N GLU A 397 6.12 11.09 -2.98
CA GLU A 397 5.78 11.91 -1.81
C GLU A 397 4.57 12.80 -2.08
N ILE A 398 3.58 12.76 -1.18
CA ILE A 398 2.47 13.71 -1.15
C ILE A 398 2.72 14.69 0.00
N GLY A 399 3.23 15.88 -0.31
CA GLY A 399 3.58 16.87 0.72
C GLY A 399 2.38 17.44 1.46
N GLU A 400 1.28 17.76 0.77
CA GLU A 400 0.07 18.31 1.40
C GLU A 400 -1.22 17.83 0.72
N LEU A 401 -2.24 17.56 1.54
CA LEU A 401 -3.56 17.15 1.08
C LEU A 401 -4.66 17.86 1.88
N THR A 402 -5.55 18.56 1.19
CA THR A 402 -6.67 19.30 1.81
C THR A 402 -7.99 18.57 1.60
N ILE A 403 -8.77 18.36 2.66
CA ILE A 403 -10.10 17.73 2.60
C ILE A 403 -11.12 18.59 3.31
N ARG A 404 -12.28 18.80 2.70
CA ARG A 404 -13.36 19.63 3.24
C ARG A 404 -14.72 18.99 2.95
N PRO A 405 -15.75 19.25 3.78
CA PRO A 405 -17.13 19.11 3.33
C PRO A 405 -17.33 19.91 2.04
N THR A 406 -18.04 19.34 1.06
CA THR A 406 -18.35 20.02 -0.21
C THR A 406 -19.18 21.29 -0.05
N VAL A 407 -19.79 21.45 1.13
CA VAL A 407 -20.63 22.59 1.53
C VAL A 407 -19.89 23.61 2.41
N GLN A 408 -18.60 23.38 2.72
CA GLN A 408 -17.77 24.32 3.47
C GLN A 408 -17.09 25.31 2.50
N GLY A 409 -17.49 26.57 2.57
CA GLY A 409 -16.94 27.68 1.78
C GLY A 409 -15.61 28.23 2.25
#